data_AF-A0A1X7KYX1-F1
#
_entry.id   AF-A0A1X7KYX1-F1
#
_cell.length_a   1.000
_cell.length_b   1.000
_cell.length_c   1.000
_cell.angle_alpha   90.00
_cell.angle_beta   90.00
_cell.angle_gamma   90.00
#
_symmetry.space_group_name_H-M   'P 1'
#
loop_
_entity.id
_entity.type
_entity.pdbx_description
1 polymer ?
#
loop_
_entity_poly.entity_id
_entity_poly.type
_entity_poly.pdbx_seq_one_letter_code
_entity_poly.pdbx_strand_id
1 'polypeptide(L)'
;MKVNAVVCQGHGVASGKAKDPRYPHGTLKAQYKHFLQKGLDLSPYFLGTINLDIAPNIYKIINPKYFLEHVNWSNYIPPENFYFFDVLLQFKEISYEGLIYMPDPTTKADHFQNPTILELLLPKIEGLKYGDMVMLEVSDTQMEFIGTP
;
A
#
# COMPACT_ATOMS: atom_id res chain seq x y z
N MET A 1 2.65 -4.21 -16.73
CA MET A 1 2.33 -5.63 -16.49
C MET A 1 1.09 -5.77 -15.63
N LYS A 2 0.34 -6.89 -15.75
CA LYS A 2 -1.01 -7.03 -15.18
C LYS A 2 -1.15 -8.28 -14.30
N VAL A 3 -1.93 -8.20 -13.23
CA VAL A 3 -2.28 -9.34 -12.36
C VAL A 3 -3.70 -9.21 -11.82
N ASN A 4 -4.40 -10.33 -11.69
CA ASN A 4 -5.69 -10.36 -10.99
C ASN A 4 -5.44 -10.40 -9.48
N ALA A 5 -6.27 -9.72 -8.73
CA ALA A 5 -6.19 -9.71 -7.28
C ALA A 5 -7.58 -9.78 -6.64
N VAL A 6 -7.63 -10.27 -5.41
CA VAL A 6 -8.86 -10.31 -4.60
C VAL A 6 -8.75 -9.29 -3.46
N VAL A 7 -9.79 -8.46 -3.30
CA VAL A 7 -9.86 -7.52 -2.19
C VAL A 7 -10.01 -8.29 -0.88
N CYS A 8 -9.06 -8.12 0.03
CA CYS A 8 -9.00 -8.85 1.29
C CYS A 8 -9.04 -7.92 2.50
N GLN A 9 -9.33 -8.49 3.67
CA GLN A 9 -9.39 -7.72 4.90
C GLN A 9 -7.97 -7.48 5.44
N GLY A 10 -7.64 -6.22 5.70
CA GLY A 10 -6.44 -5.83 6.42
C GLY A 10 -6.65 -5.70 7.93
N HIS A 11 -5.56 -5.44 8.67
CA HIS A 11 -5.62 -5.17 10.11
C HIS A 11 -6.31 -3.84 10.46
N GLY A 12 -6.51 -2.95 9.49
CA GLY A 12 -7.20 -1.67 9.70
C GLY A 12 -6.37 -0.61 10.45
N VAL A 13 -5.07 -0.83 10.60
CA VAL A 13 -4.15 0.11 11.29
C VAL A 13 -3.93 1.37 10.45
N ALA A 14 -3.71 1.23 9.14
CA ALA A 14 -3.53 2.36 8.22
C ALA A 14 -4.68 3.37 8.26
N SER A 15 -5.92 2.86 8.30
CA SER A 15 -7.16 3.67 8.30
C SER A 15 -7.68 4.01 9.70
N GLY A 16 -7.03 3.55 10.77
CA GLY A 16 -7.46 3.77 12.16
C GLY A 16 -8.65 2.90 12.61
N LYS A 17 -9.18 2.02 11.76
CA LYS A 17 -10.24 1.06 12.13
C LYS A 17 -9.83 0.08 13.23
N ALA A 18 -8.53 -0.20 13.36
CA ALA A 18 -7.96 -1.02 14.43
C ALA A 18 -8.10 -0.41 15.83
N LYS A 19 -8.39 0.90 15.93
CA LYS A 19 -8.46 1.64 17.20
C LYS A 19 -7.19 1.53 18.05
N ASP A 20 -6.02 1.47 17.39
CA ASP A 20 -4.74 1.50 18.09
C ASP A 20 -4.63 2.82 18.88
N PRO A 21 -4.46 2.80 20.22
CA PRO A 21 -4.40 4.00 21.04
C PRO A 21 -3.20 4.90 20.69
N ARG A 22 -2.14 4.36 20.10
CA ARG A 22 -0.98 5.14 19.61
C ARG A 22 -1.34 5.97 18.38
N TYR A 23 -2.24 5.46 17.56
CA TYR A 23 -2.61 6.02 16.26
C TYR A 23 -4.12 6.09 16.08
N PRO A 24 -4.84 6.91 16.89
CA PRO A 24 -6.30 6.91 16.96
C PRO A 24 -7.01 7.32 15.65
N HIS A 25 -6.27 7.93 14.72
CA HIS A 25 -6.77 8.32 13.40
C HIS A 25 -6.10 7.56 12.24
N GLY A 26 -5.39 6.47 12.55
CA GLY A 26 -4.66 5.66 11.58
C GLY A 26 -3.21 6.12 11.34
N THR A 27 -2.36 5.18 10.95
CA THR A 27 -0.93 5.44 10.74
C THR A 27 -0.69 6.33 9.52
N LEU A 28 -1.46 6.20 8.44
CA LEU A 28 -1.28 7.05 7.25
C LEU A 28 -1.56 8.53 7.55
N LYS A 29 -2.53 8.83 8.40
CA LYS A 29 -2.80 10.21 8.82
C LYS A 29 -1.65 10.77 9.67
N ALA A 30 -1.03 9.95 10.52
CA ALA A 30 0.15 10.35 11.28
C ALA A 30 1.37 10.55 10.36
N GLN A 31 1.54 9.68 9.36
CA GLN A 31 2.66 9.70 8.40
C GLN A 31 2.56 10.84 7.38
N TYR A 32 1.35 11.27 7.01
CA TYR A 32 1.12 12.16 5.86
C TYR A 32 2.00 13.42 5.87
N LYS A 33 2.07 14.16 6.99
CA LYS A 33 2.90 15.38 7.06
C LYS A 33 4.37 15.12 6.77
N HIS A 34 4.88 13.94 7.14
CA HIS A 34 6.28 13.57 6.95
C HIS A 34 6.56 13.14 5.51
N PHE A 35 5.60 12.46 4.87
CA PHE A 35 5.69 12.15 3.44
C PHE A 35 5.62 13.41 2.58
N LEU A 36 4.73 14.35 2.93
CA LEU A 36 4.61 15.63 2.24
C LEU A 36 5.91 16.45 2.31
N GLN A 37 6.55 16.50 3.48
CA GLN A 37 7.87 17.15 3.65
C GLN A 37 8.98 16.49 2.82
N LYS A 38 8.81 15.22 2.45
CA LYS A 38 9.73 14.46 1.59
C LYS A 38 9.29 14.42 0.13
N GLY A 39 8.30 15.24 -0.26
CA GLY A 39 7.88 15.42 -1.65
C GLY A 39 6.79 14.46 -2.15
N LEU A 40 6.16 13.68 -1.26
CA LEU A 40 5.03 12.82 -1.59
C LEU A 40 3.74 13.37 -0.96
N ASP A 41 2.84 13.90 -1.80
CA ASP A 41 1.53 14.33 -1.38
C ASP A 41 0.50 13.18 -1.46
N LEU A 42 -0.15 12.89 -0.33
CA LEU A 42 -1.23 11.90 -0.24
C LEU A 42 -2.63 12.51 -0.28
N SER A 43 -2.78 13.84 -0.45
CA SER A 43 -4.09 14.50 -0.54
C SER A 43 -5.06 13.90 -1.58
N PRO A 44 -4.60 13.32 -2.72
CA PRO A 44 -5.52 12.72 -3.69
C PRO A 44 -6.15 11.39 -3.23
N TYR A 45 -5.61 10.77 -2.18
CA TYR A 45 -5.98 9.42 -1.75
C TYR A 45 -6.80 9.41 -0.47
N PHE A 46 -7.58 8.35 -0.27
CA PHE A 46 -8.11 8.05 1.05
C PHE A 46 -6.95 7.65 1.97
N LEU A 47 -6.89 8.21 3.19
CA LEU A 47 -5.84 7.90 4.18
C LEU A 47 -6.10 6.55 4.87
N GLY A 48 -6.07 5.49 4.07
CA GLY A 48 -6.19 4.09 4.41
C GLY A 48 -5.68 3.24 3.25
N THR A 49 -5.45 1.96 3.50
CA THR A 49 -5.03 1.01 2.45
C THR A 49 -6.20 0.10 2.03
N ILE A 50 -6.24 -0.25 0.75
CA ILE A 50 -6.97 -1.41 0.24
C ILE A 50 -5.97 -2.55 0.14
N ASN A 51 -6.25 -3.66 0.81
CA ASN A 51 -5.39 -4.84 0.77
C ASN A 51 -5.86 -5.77 -0.35
N LEU A 52 -4.92 -6.19 -1.17
CA LEU A 52 -5.17 -7.03 -2.33
C LEU A 52 -4.28 -8.26 -2.26
N ASP A 53 -4.88 -9.43 -2.43
CA ASP A 53 -4.18 -10.70 -2.56
C ASP A 53 -3.99 -11.05 -4.03
N ILE A 54 -2.74 -11.10 -4.47
CA ILE A 54 -2.33 -11.42 -5.86
C ILE A 54 -2.01 -12.91 -6.06
N ALA A 55 -2.26 -13.77 -5.06
CA ALA A 55 -2.04 -15.20 -5.16
C ALA A 55 -2.65 -15.80 -6.45
N PRO A 56 -1.97 -16.76 -7.11
CA PRO A 56 -0.72 -17.41 -6.69
C PRO A 56 0.55 -16.61 -7.04
N ASN A 57 0.43 -15.35 -7.46
CA ASN A 57 1.61 -14.54 -7.74
C ASN A 57 2.19 -13.98 -6.43
N ILE A 58 3.51 -13.84 -6.42
CA ILE A 58 4.24 -12.98 -5.49
C ILE A 58 4.81 -11.79 -6.27
N TYR A 59 5.36 -10.81 -5.57
CA TYR A 59 6.02 -9.67 -6.20
C TYR A 59 7.51 -9.60 -5.90
N LYS A 60 8.24 -8.93 -6.80
CA LYS A 60 9.63 -8.53 -6.63
C LYS A 60 9.77 -7.05 -6.92
N ILE A 61 10.41 -6.32 -6.01
CA ILE A 61 10.71 -4.90 -6.16
C ILE A 61 11.84 -4.74 -7.19
N ILE A 62 11.66 -3.86 -8.17
CA ILE A 62 12.69 -3.49 -9.16
C ILE A 62 13.18 -2.07 -8.89
N ASN A 63 12.31 -1.07 -9.07
CA ASN A 63 12.64 0.33 -8.81
C ASN A 63 11.40 1.08 -8.29
N PRO A 64 11.44 1.63 -7.07
CA PRO A 64 10.31 2.42 -6.55
C PRO A 64 10.17 3.75 -7.30
N LYS A 65 8.95 4.27 -7.36
CA LYS A 65 8.69 5.67 -7.74
C LYS A 65 9.24 6.61 -6.67
N TYR A 66 8.97 6.30 -5.41
CA TYR A 66 9.51 7.01 -4.26
C TYR A 66 10.11 6.03 -3.28
N PHE A 67 11.32 6.35 -2.82
CA PHE A 67 11.92 5.71 -1.66
C PHE A 67 12.16 6.78 -0.60
N LEU A 68 11.38 6.73 0.47
CA LEU A 68 11.44 7.70 1.56
C LEU A 68 12.20 7.08 2.72
N GLU A 69 13.45 7.50 2.90
CA GLU A 69 14.33 6.95 3.94
C GLU A 69 14.21 7.70 5.27
N HIS A 70 14.40 6.96 6.36
CA HIS A 70 14.49 7.46 7.73
C HIS A 70 13.35 8.41 8.11
N VAL A 71 12.11 8.01 7.82
CA VAL A 71 10.93 8.81 8.12
C VAL A 71 10.62 8.66 9.62
N ASN A 72 10.96 9.68 10.41
CA ASN A 72 10.63 9.73 11.82
C ASN A 72 9.19 10.21 12.04
N TRP A 73 8.22 9.33 11.79
CA TRP A 73 6.78 9.66 11.80
C TRP A 73 6.06 9.36 13.12
N SER A 74 6.73 8.69 14.06
CA SER A 74 6.14 8.24 15.32
C SER A 74 7.14 8.38 16.46
N ASN A 75 6.63 8.72 17.65
CA ASN A 75 7.42 8.71 18.89
C ASN A 75 7.48 7.32 19.54
N TYR A 76 6.76 6.33 18.99
CA TYR A 76 6.64 4.99 19.58
C TYR A 76 7.53 3.94 18.94
N ILE A 77 8.09 4.23 17.76
CA ILE A 77 8.93 3.31 17.00
C ILE A 77 10.12 4.07 16.39
N PRO A 78 11.22 3.36 16.05
CA PRO A 78 12.31 3.96 15.27
C PRO A 78 11.83 4.47 13.89
N PRO A 79 12.61 5.34 13.23
CA PRO A 79 12.33 5.75 11.86
C PRO A 79 12.25 4.55 10.91
N GLU A 80 11.27 4.59 10.01
CA GLU A 80 11.05 3.55 8.98
C GLU A 80 11.37 4.10 7.58
N ASN A 81 11.70 3.20 6.65
CA ASN A 81 11.73 3.52 5.22
C ASN A 81 10.42 3.11 4.55
N PHE A 82 10.09 3.76 3.44
CA PHE A 82 8.87 3.48 2.69
C PHE A 82 9.14 3.46 1.18
N TYR A 83 8.68 2.42 0.51
CA TYR A 83 8.62 2.33 -0.93
C TYR A 83 7.21 2.66 -1.44
N PHE A 84 7.16 3.37 -2.56
CA PHE A 84 5.93 3.63 -3.30
C PHE A 84 6.12 3.32 -4.77
N PHE A 85 5.10 2.72 -5.39
CA PHE A 85 5.10 2.33 -6.81
C PHE A 85 3.81 2.80 -7.46
N ASP A 86 3.86 3.19 -8.73
CA ASP A 86 2.65 3.51 -9.48
C ASP A 86 1.81 2.26 -9.68
N VAL A 87 0.50 2.40 -9.57
CA VAL A 87 -0.44 1.33 -9.89
C VAL A 87 -1.72 1.89 -10.47
N LEU A 88 -2.26 1.17 -11.45
CA LEU A 88 -3.61 1.36 -11.94
C LEU A 88 -4.45 0.18 -11.46
N LEU A 89 -5.52 0.45 -10.74
CA LEU A 89 -6.52 -0.55 -10.35
C LEU A 89 -7.71 -0.44 -11.27
N GLN A 90 -8.05 -1.53 -11.96
CA GLN A 90 -9.29 -1.64 -12.73
C GLN A 90 -10.34 -2.40 -11.93
N PHE A 91 -11.48 -1.76 -11.71
CA PHE A 91 -12.66 -2.36 -11.08
C PHE A 91 -13.88 -2.02 -11.93
N LYS A 92 -14.53 -3.06 -12.47
CA LYS A 92 -15.56 -2.93 -13.51
C LYS A 92 -14.98 -2.17 -14.72
N GLU A 93 -15.69 -1.16 -15.22
CA GLU A 93 -15.29 -0.32 -16.35
C GLU A 93 -14.52 0.95 -15.94
N ILE A 94 -14.10 1.06 -14.67
CA ILE A 94 -13.41 2.25 -14.14
C ILE A 94 -12.00 1.88 -13.71
N SER A 95 -11.05 2.72 -14.11
CA SER A 95 -9.65 2.62 -13.70
C SER A 95 -9.31 3.73 -12.70
N TYR A 96 -8.54 3.38 -11.67
CA TYR A 96 -8.14 4.27 -10.59
C TYR A 96 -6.62 4.28 -10.49
N GLU A 97 -6.03 5.47 -10.64
CA GLU A 97 -4.61 5.68 -10.37
C GLU A 97 -4.37 5.72 -8.86
N GLY A 98 -3.29 5.08 -8.43
CA GLY A 98 -2.92 4.99 -7.03
C GLY A 98 -1.44 4.70 -6.83
N LEU A 99 -1.11 4.41 -5.59
CA LEU A 99 0.22 3.97 -5.19
C LEU A 99 0.15 2.65 -4.43
N ILE A 100 1.08 1.75 -4.70
CA ILE A 100 1.38 0.67 -3.75
C ILE A 100 2.16 1.31 -2.60
N TYR A 101 1.69 1.13 -1.37
CA TYR A 101 2.33 1.57 -0.13
C TYR A 101 3.03 0.39 0.52
N MET A 102 4.34 0.51 0.76
CA MET A 102 5.12 -0.58 1.34
C MET A 102 6.15 -0.04 2.34
N PRO A 103 5.88 -0.17 3.65
CA PRO A 103 6.92 0.00 4.66
C PRO A 103 8.04 -1.01 4.41
N ASP A 104 9.30 -0.57 4.46
CA ASP A 104 10.47 -1.43 4.23
C ASP A 104 10.58 -2.50 5.33
N PRO A 105 10.51 -3.81 4.98
CA PRO A 105 10.57 -4.90 5.94
C PRO A 105 11.84 -4.90 6.81
N THR A 106 12.96 -4.34 6.32
CA THR A 106 14.23 -4.32 7.07
C THR A 106 14.23 -3.30 8.21
N THR A 107 13.41 -2.26 8.09
CA THR A 107 13.26 -1.22 9.12
C THR A 107 11.98 -1.40 9.96
N LYS A 108 11.10 -2.31 9.53
CA LYS A 108 9.84 -2.58 10.21
C LYS A 108 10.08 -3.40 11.47
N ALA A 109 9.78 -2.83 12.63
CA ALA A 109 10.00 -3.46 13.93
C ALA A 109 9.11 -4.70 14.18
N ASP A 110 8.01 -4.86 13.43
CA ASP A 110 7.04 -5.95 13.61
C ASP A 110 6.38 -6.36 12.28
N HIS A 111 6.29 -7.67 12.07
CA HIS A 111 5.59 -8.45 11.02
C HIS A 111 6.28 -8.75 9.68
N PHE A 112 6.32 -10.06 9.38
CA PHE A 112 6.45 -10.66 8.05
C PHE A 112 5.30 -10.18 7.15
N GLN A 113 5.62 -9.48 6.07
CA GLN A 113 4.65 -9.12 5.04
C GLN A 113 4.40 -10.36 4.16
N ASN A 114 3.14 -10.80 4.06
CA ASN A 114 2.80 -11.87 3.14
C ASN A 114 3.14 -11.44 1.70
N PRO A 115 4.01 -12.18 0.97
CA PRO A 115 4.49 -11.78 -0.35
C PRO A 115 3.40 -11.76 -1.43
N THR A 116 2.19 -12.21 -1.13
CA THR A 116 1.02 -12.09 -2.02
C THR A 116 0.14 -10.89 -1.70
N ILE A 117 0.40 -10.14 -0.62
CA ILE A 117 -0.44 -9.02 -0.19
C ILE A 117 0.19 -7.69 -0.58
N LEU A 118 -0.53 -6.91 -1.38
CA LEU A 118 -0.22 -5.52 -1.69
C LEU A 118 -1.19 -4.59 -0.96
N GLU A 119 -0.68 -3.49 -0.41
CA GLU A 119 -1.48 -2.42 0.20
C GLU A 119 -1.51 -1.22 -0.74
N LEU A 120 -2.70 -0.80 -1.19
CA LEU A 120 -2.84 0.30 -2.15
C LEU A 120 -3.44 1.54 -1.51
N LEU A 121 -2.87 2.69 -1.84
CA LEU A 121 -3.43 4.02 -1.65
C LEU A 121 -4.17 4.42 -2.91
N LEU A 122 -5.47 4.61 -2.79
CA LEU A 122 -6.37 4.94 -3.90
C LEU A 122 -7.34 6.04 -3.46
N PRO A 123 -7.93 6.79 -4.41
CA PRO A 123 -9.10 7.58 -4.13
C PRO A 123 -10.23 6.66 -3.61
N LYS A 124 -11.27 7.25 -3.03
CA LYS A 124 -12.41 6.45 -2.55
C LYS A 124 -13.09 5.73 -3.73
N ILE A 125 -13.14 4.40 -3.68
CA ILE A 125 -13.81 3.56 -4.68
C ILE A 125 -15.19 3.15 -4.14
N GLU A 126 -16.24 3.65 -4.77
CA GLU A 126 -17.60 3.33 -4.36
C GLU A 126 -18.00 1.90 -4.75
N GLY A 127 -18.58 1.17 -3.80
CA GLY A 127 -19.12 -0.17 -4.02
C GLY A 127 -18.10 -1.31 -4.08
N LEU A 128 -16.81 -1.05 -3.86
CA LEU A 128 -15.78 -2.08 -3.70
C LEU A 128 -15.94 -2.79 -2.34
N LYS A 129 -15.92 -4.12 -2.34
CA LYS A 129 -16.13 -4.97 -1.17
C LYS A 129 -15.06 -6.03 -1.04
N TYR A 130 -14.94 -6.61 0.14
CA TYR A 130 -14.11 -7.81 0.34
C TYR A 130 -14.62 -8.96 -0.53
N GLY A 131 -13.68 -9.70 -1.14
CA GLY A 131 -13.96 -10.78 -2.08
C GLY A 131 -14.12 -10.32 -3.53
N ASP A 132 -14.20 -9.02 -3.81
CA ASP A 132 -14.25 -8.54 -5.19
C ASP A 132 -12.94 -8.83 -5.92
N MET A 133 -13.05 -9.24 -7.19
CA MET A 133 -11.91 -9.38 -8.09
C MET A 133 -11.62 -8.05 -8.77
N VAL A 134 -10.35 -7.69 -8.82
CA VAL A 134 -9.82 -6.50 -9.50
C VAL A 134 -8.63 -6.90 -10.37
N MET A 135 -8.31 -6.06 -11.34
CA MET A 135 -7.05 -6.17 -12.08
C MET A 135 -6.12 -5.04 -11.65
N LEU A 136 -4.88 -5.37 -11.39
CA LEU A 136 -3.81 -4.41 -11.15
C LEU A 136 -2.92 -4.30 -12.38
N GLU A 137 -2.49 -3.09 -12.68
CA GLU A 137 -1.46 -2.81 -13.65
C GLU A 137 -0.35 -1.99 -13.00
N VAL A 138 0.89 -2.48 -13.11
CA VAL A 138 2.11 -1.85 -12.57
C VAL A 138 3.17 -1.83 -13.67
N SER A 139 4.06 -0.85 -13.68
CA SER A 139 5.18 -0.83 -14.61
C SER A 139 6.16 -1.98 -14.32
N ASP A 140 6.62 -2.70 -15.35
CA ASP A 140 7.63 -3.76 -15.22
C ASP A 140 9.02 -3.21 -14.82
N THR A 141 9.25 -1.92 -15.08
CA THR A 141 10.42 -1.20 -14.56
C THR A 141 10.36 -0.96 -13.06
N GLN A 142 9.19 -1.08 -12.44
CA GLN A 142 8.97 -0.78 -11.02
C GLN A 142 8.84 -2.04 -10.16
N MET A 143 8.05 -3.01 -10.62
CA MET A 143 7.77 -4.24 -9.90
C MET A 143 7.53 -5.37 -10.89
N GLU A 144 7.92 -6.58 -10.50
CA GLU A 144 7.65 -7.82 -11.23
C GLU A 144 6.70 -8.71 -10.41
N PHE A 145 5.78 -9.41 -11.08
CA PHE A 145 4.88 -10.41 -10.51
C PHE A 145 5.34 -11.77 -11.01
N ILE A 146 5.64 -12.66 -10.07
CA ILE A 146 6.19 -13.97 -10.32
C ILE A 146 5.13 -14.97 -9.91
N GLY A 147 4.59 -15.73 -10.87
CA GLY A 147 3.68 -16.83 -10.55
C GLY A 147 4.42 -17.89 -9.75
N THR A 148 3.85 -18.36 -8.63
CA THR A 148 4.35 -19.59 -8.04
C THR A 148 4.00 -20.76 -8.98
N PRO A 149 4.95 -21.68 -9.26
CA PRO A 149 4.72 -22.84 -10.13
C PRO A 149 3.53 -23.70 -9.69
#